data_AF-A0A538A9F2-F1
#
_entry.id   AF-A0A538A9F2-F1
#
_cell.length_a   1.000
_cell.length_b   1.000
_cell.length_c   1.000
_cell.angle_alpha   90.00
_cell.angle_beta   90.00
_cell.angle_gamma   90.00
#
_symmetry.space_group_name_H-M   'P 1'
#
loop_
_entity.id
_entity.type
_entity.pdbx_description
1 polymer ?
#
loop_
_entity_poly.entity_id
_entity_poly.type
_entity_poly.pdbx_seq_one_letter_code
_entity_poly.pdbx_strand_id
1 'polypeptide(L)'
;MAEALEDVLRAIGERIESPDSSGVAERVSVRLGERPTLRVVGSRRGLRPVLGPPRWQRAIAIAAAVALLASGVVALFPGARHAVADFLGLRGEHIKVVASPPPSPAPLGTALQLGEVTTVVDAQARVPFTILVPSAPGLGVPVTYLGFSFPDGQVSLVYPPGPALAAVGNTGVGMLLTEFRGEPDQQFIEKFITAGTDIQAVMVNGASGYWISGGVHEIIYLDPNGVPISNTLRLAGNVLLWQRGDVTLRIESSLSLDQALAIARSVR
;
A
#
# COMPACT_ATOMS: atom_id res chain seq x y z
N MET A 1 13.03 -5.50 36.16
CA MET A 1 13.30 -4.79 34.89
C MET A 1 12.36 -3.60 34.68
N ALA A 2 11.09 -3.69 35.09
CA ALA A 2 10.14 -2.55 35.03
C ALA A 2 10.51 -1.36 35.95
N GLU A 3 10.89 -1.61 37.22
CA GLU A 3 11.28 -0.53 38.16
C GLU A 3 12.49 0.28 37.66
N ALA A 4 13.49 -0.39 37.06
CA ALA A 4 14.67 0.29 36.54
C ALA A 4 14.36 1.22 35.36
N LEU A 5 13.30 0.96 34.59
CA LEU A 5 12.87 1.83 33.49
C LEU A 5 12.14 3.07 34.03
N GLU A 6 11.35 2.90 35.08
CA GLU A 6 10.57 3.97 35.69
C GLU A 6 11.48 5.03 36.36
N ASP A 7 12.56 4.58 37.02
CA ASP A 7 13.57 5.47 37.60
C ASP A 7 14.34 6.25 36.53
N VAL A 8 14.67 5.60 35.41
CA VAL A 8 15.36 6.25 34.28
C VAL A 8 14.46 7.29 33.63
N LEU A 9 13.17 7.00 33.43
CA LEU A 9 12.22 7.96 32.85
C LEU A 9 11.98 9.16 33.78
N ARG A 10 11.94 8.94 35.09
CA ARG A 10 11.82 10.02 36.09
C ARG A 10 13.05 10.93 36.11
N ALA A 11 14.25 10.34 36.05
CA ALA A 11 15.51 11.10 35.99
C ALA A 11 15.67 11.91 34.69
N ILE A 12 15.08 11.44 33.57
CA ILE A 12 15.04 12.20 32.31
C ILE A 12 14.01 13.32 32.39
N GLY A 13 12.84 13.08 32.97
CA GLY A 13 11.79 14.09 33.15
C GLY A 13 12.25 15.30 33.97
N GLU A 14 13.07 15.08 35.01
CA GLU A 14 13.63 16.15 35.83
C GLU A 14 14.76 16.95 35.14
N ARG A 15 15.34 16.41 34.05
CA ARG A 15 16.40 17.08 33.27
C ARG A 15 15.89 17.82 32.04
N ILE A 16 14.61 17.66 31.68
CA ILE A 16 14.00 18.38 30.57
C ILE A 16 13.33 19.64 31.12
N GLU A 17 14.04 20.76 31.00
CA GLU A 17 13.46 22.07 31.27
C GLU A 17 12.48 22.40 30.14
N SER A 18 11.18 22.27 30.40
CA SER A 18 10.14 22.67 29.45
C SER A 18 10.17 24.20 29.35
N PRO A 19 10.21 24.79 28.14
CA PRO A 19 10.12 26.24 28.00
C PRO A 19 8.77 26.72 28.55
N ASP A 20 8.79 27.84 29.27
CA ASP A 20 7.58 28.48 29.78
C ASP A 20 6.67 28.85 28.60
N SER A 21 5.53 28.17 28.53
CA SER A 21 4.53 28.37 27.47
C SER A 21 3.56 29.52 27.79
N SER A 22 3.77 30.21 28.90
CA SER A 22 2.97 31.37 29.28
C SER A 22 3.09 32.49 28.23
N GLY A 23 1.94 32.98 27.75
CA GLY A 23 1.85 34.11 26.81
C GLY A 23 1.98 33.77 25.31
N VAL A 24 2.20 32.51 24.92
CA VAL A 24 2.19 32.13 23.48
C VAL A 24 0.79 32.24 22.90
N ALA A 25 -0.22 31.77 23.63
CA ALA A 25 -1.62 31.88 23.23
C ALA A 25 -2.06 33.35 23.08
N GLU A 26 -1.61 34.21 23.99
CA GLU A 26 -1.94 35.64 24.00
C GLU A 26 -1.35 36.38 22.80
N ARG A 27 -0.07 36.12 22.47
CA ARG A 27 0.60 36.71 21.29
C ARG A 27 -0.05 36.31 19.97
N VAL A 28 -0.55 35.08 19.87
CA VAL A 28 -1.25 34.60 18.66
C VAL A 28 -2.63 35.24 18.53
N SER A 29 -3.38 35.38 19.64
CA SER A 29 -4.67 36.08 19.63
C SER A 29 -4.55 37.57 19.27
N VAL A 30 -3.50 38.25 19.75
CA VAL A 30 -3.23 39.65 19.38
C VAL A 30 -2.90 39.76 17.87
N ARG A 31 -2.11 38.84 17.33
CA ARG A 31 -1.72 38.85 15.92
C ARG A 31 -2.90 38.58 14.96
N LEU A 32 -3.86 37.75 15.37
CA LEU A 32 -5.05 37.43 14.58
C LEU A 32 -6.12 38.54 14.65
N GLY A 33 -6.10 39.38 15.70
CA GLY A 33 -6.98 40.54 15.84
C GLY A 33 -6.60 41.73 14.96
N GLU A 34 -5.32 41.86 14.57
CA GLU A 34 -4.86 42.93 13.69
C GLU A 34 -5.13 42.60 12.21
N ARG A 35 -6.35 42.89 11.75
CA ARG A 35 -6.63 43.02 10.31
C ARG A 35 -5.98 44.31 9.78
N PRO A 36 -5.14 44.28 8.73
CA PRO A 36 -4.61 45.50 8.14
C PRO A 36 -5.75 46.26 7.47
N THR A 37 -6.20 47.34 8.09
CA THR A 37 -7.18 48.24 7.48
C THR A 37 -6.47 49.12 6.45
N LEU A 38 -6.59 48.76 5.17
CA LEU A 38 -6.14 49.62 4.07
C LEU A 38 -7.04 50.87 4.02
N ARG A 39 -6.53 51.99 4.52
CA ARG A 39 -7.12 53.33 4.37
C ARG A 39 -6.92 53.80 2.94
N VAL A 40 -8.00 53.87 2.16
CA VAL A 40 -8.03 54.60 0.89
C VAL A 40 -8.51 56.02 1.18
N VAL A 41 -7.62 57.01 1.02
CA VAL A 41 -7.96 58.44 1.00
C VAL A 41 -7.32 59.04 -0.27
N GLY A 42 -8.12 59.78 -1.02
CA GLY A 42 -7.85 60.14 -2.40
C GLY A 42 -6.97 61.38 -2.66
N SER A 43 -6.50 61.43 -3.90
CA SER A 43 -6.19 62.57 -4.78
C SER A 43 -5.33 63.74 -4.28
N ARG A 44 -4.11 63.86 -4.85
CA ARG A 44 -3.69 65.04 -5.65
C ARG A 44 -2.38 64.79 -6.42
N ARG A 45 -2.32 65.45 -7.58
CA ARG A 45 -1.28 65.47 -8.62
C ARG A 45 0.12 65.80 -8.12
N GLY A 46 1.15 65.21 -8.76
CA GLY A 46 2.46 65.84 -8.90
C GLY A 46 3.64 64.87 -8.88
N LEU A 47 4.38 64.84 -10.00
CA LEU A 47 5.74 64.31 -10.20
C LEU A 47 5.88 62.78 -10.30
N ARG A 48 6.06 62.31 -11.53
CA ARG A 48 6.55 60.96 -11.85
C ARG A 48 8.06 60.89 -11.56
N PRO A 49 8.55 60.08 -10.61
CA PRO A 49 9.92 59.60 -10.70
C PRO A 49 9.93 58.44 -11.71
N VAL A 50 10.74 58.54 -12.75
CA VAL A 50 11.07 57.39 -13.61
C VAL A 50 11.95 56.46 -12.78
N LEU A 51 11.31 55.61 -11.97
CA LEU A 51 11.96 54.48 -11.33
C LEU A 51 12.14 53.41 -12.39
N GLY A 52 13.34 53.33 -12.97
CA GLY A 52 13.72 52.20 -13.81
C GLY A 52 13.52 50.89 -13.04
N PRO A 53 13.22 49.77 -13.73
CA PRO A 53 12.90 48.51 -13.06
C PRO A 53 14.05 48.11 -12.13
N PRO A 54 13.75 47.71 -10.88
CA PRO A 54 14.76 47.39 -9.88
C PRO A 54 15.70 46.32 -10.41
N ARG A 55 16.98 46.41 -10.03
CA ARG A 55 18.09 45.61 -10.62
C ARG A 55 17.83 44.10 -10.60
N TRP A 56 17.05 43.60 -9.64
CA TRP A 56 16.65 42.19 -9.54
C TRP A 56 15.68 41.75 -10.67
N GLN A 57 14.79 42.63 -11.16
CA GLN A 57 13.93 42.33 -12.31
C GLN A 57 14.73 42.24 -13.61
N ARG A 58 15.78 43.06 -13.75
CA ARG A 58 16.74 42.93 -14.87
C ARG A 58 17.52 41.62 -14.78
N ALA A 59 17.92 41.22 -13.57
CA ALA A 59 18.59 39.93 -13.35
C ALA A 59 17.67 38.75 -13.71
N ILE A 60 16.39 38.80 -13.33
CA ILE A 60 15.39 37.78 -13.70
C ILE A 60 15.17 37.76 -15.22
N ALA A 61 15.03 38.92 -15.86
CA ALA A 61 14.85 39.00 -17.31
C ALA A 61 16.06 38.45 -18.07
N ILE A 62 17.28 38.74 -17.59
CA ILE A 62 18.52 38.18 -18.15
C ILE A 62 18.57 36.66 -17.94
N ALA A 63 18.24 36.16 -16.75
CA ALA A 63 18.21 34.73 -16.48
C ALA A 63 17.19 33.99 -17.37
N ALA A 64 16.00 34.56 -17.55
CA ALA A 64 14.97 34.02 -18.43
C ALA A 64 15.41 34.03 -19.90
N ALA A 65 16.05 35.10 -20.36
CA ALA A 65 16.60 35.18 -21.72
C ALA A 65 17.73 34.15 -21.94
N VAL A 66 18.60 33.95 -20.95
CA VAL A 66 19.67 32.93 -21.02
C VAL A 66 19.08 31.53 -21.04
N ALA A 67 18.05 31.23 -20.25
CA ALA A 67 17.36 29.94 -20.26
C ALA A 67 16.65 29.65 -21.60
N LEU A 68 16.03 30.68 -22.20
CA LEU A 68 15.43 30.59 -23.53
C LEU A 68 16.47 30.38 -24.64
N LEU A 69 17.62 31.07 -24.56
CA LEU A 69 18.72 30.85 -25.49
C LEU A 69 19.33 29.45 -25.32
N ALA A 70 19.53 28.98 -24.08
CA ALA A 70 20.05 27.65 -23.80
C ALA A 70 19.13 26.53 -24.30
N SER A 71 17.81 26.68 -24.09
CA SER A 71 16.82 25.73 -24.62
C SER A 71 16.75 25.75 -26.16
N GLY A 72 16.90 26.92 -26.78
CA GLY A 72 17.05 27.04 -28.24
C GLY A 72 18.28 26.31 -28.77
N VAL A 73 19.44 26.42 -28.10
CA VAL A 73 20.68 25.72 -28.49
C VAL A 73 20.52 24.20 -28.37
N VAL A 74 19.90 23.69 -27.29
CA VAL A 74 19.58 22.26 -27.16
C VAL A 74 18.58 21.82 -28.24
N ALA A 75 17.63 22.66 -28.63
CA ALA A 75 16.67 22.33 -29.68
C ALA A 75 17.29 22.37 -31.10
N LEU A 76 18.32 23.17 -31.37
CA LEU A 76 18.82 23.34 -32.74
C LEU A 76 20.07 22.49 -33.05
N PHE A 77 20.83 22.07 -32.04
CA PHE A 77 22.08 21.35 -32.23
C PHE A 77 21.98 19.88 -31.76
N PRO A 78 22.01 18.89 -32.68
CA PRO A 78 21.93 17.46 -32.33
C PRO A 78 23.01 17.02 -31.33
N GLY A 79 24.24 17.54 -31.45
CA GLY A 79 25.34 17.21 -30.52
C GLY A 79 25.09 17.61 -29.07
N ALA A 80 24.36 18.71 -28.83
CA ALA A 80 24.01 19.15 -27.47
C ALA A 80 22.91 18.27 -26.85
N ARG A 81 21.96 17.78 -27.68
CA ARG A 81 20.93 16.81 -27.25
C ARG A 81 21.54 15.48 -26.84
N HIS A 82 22.55 15.02 -27.59
CA HIS A 82 23.24 13.77 -27.29
C HIS A 82 24.06 13.85 -26.00
N ALA A 83 24.79 14.95 -25.76
CA ALA A 83 25.54 15.13 -24.52
C ALA A 83 24.64 15.19 -23.27
N VAL A 84 23.47 15.84 -23.37
CA VAL A 84 22.47 15.85 -22.28
C VAL A 84 21.85 14.48 -22.07
N ALA A 85 21.52 13.75 -23.14
CA ALA A 85 21.00 12.38 -23.05
C ALA A 85 22.02 11.41 -22.43
N ASP A 86 23.30 11.54 -22.76
CA ASP A 86 24.38 10.73 -22.17
C ASP A 86 24.60 11.05 -20.69
N PHE A 87 24.56 12.33 -20.29
CA PHE A 87 24.65 12.73 -18.88
C PHE A 87 23.44 12.21 -18.06
N LEU A 88 22.25 12.20 -18.66
CA LEU A 88 21.02 11.70 -18.04
C LEU A 88 20.85 10.17 -18.14
N GLY A 89 21.82 9.45 -18.74
CA GLY A 89 21.76 8.00 -18.88
C GLY A 89 20.68 7.48 -19.84
N LEU A 90 20.12 8.34 -20.71
CA LEU A 90 19.08 8.02 -21.68
C LEU A 90 19.66 7.38 -22.94
N ARG A 91 20.43 6.29 -22.78
CA ARG A 91 20.84 5.48 -23.93
C ARG A 91 19.64 4.68 -24.39
N GLY A 92 19.10 5.03 -25.56
CA GLY A 92 18.01 4.30 -26.19
C GLY A 92 18.40 2.84 -26.36
N GLU A 93 17.77 1.96 -25.58
CA GLU A 93 17.88 0.52 -25.79
C GLU A 93 17.16 0.18 -27.09
N HIS A 94 17.93 -0.26 -28.08
CA HIS A 94 17.38 -0.82 -29.31
C HIS A 94 16.69 -2.14 -28.96
N ILE A 95 15.36 -2.12 -28.85
CA ILE A 95 14.55 -3.34 -28.76
C ILE A 95 14.66 -4.05 -30.10
N LYS A 96 15.62 -4.96 -30.23
CA LYS A 96 15.58 -6.00 -31.25
C LYS A 96 14.39 -6.89 -30.92
N VAL A 97 13.26 -6.66 -31.59
CA VAL A 97 12.14 -7.60 -31.62
C VAL A 97 12.63 -8.82 -32.42
N VAL A 98 13.33 -9.71 -31.74
CA VAL A 98 13.53 -11.07 -32.22
C VAL A 98 12.17 -11.73 -32.10
N ALA A 99 11.70 -12.37 -33.18
CA ALA A 99 10.48 -13.17 -33.16
C ALA A 99 10.66 -14.28 -32.11
N SER A 100 10.19 -14.01 -30.90
CA SER A 100 10.08 -15.02 -29.86
C SER A 100 8.89 -15.90 -30.21
N PRO A 101 8.95 -17.21 -29.93
CA PRO A 101 7.75 -18.05 -29.95
C PRO A 101 6.67 -17.37 -29.09
N PRO A 102 5.37 -17.56 -29.41
CA PRO A 102 4.30 -16.88 -28.69
C PRO A 102 4.50 -17.06 -27.18
N PRO A 103 4.43 -15.99 -26.38
CA PRO A 103 4.62 -16.12 -24.95
C PRO A 103 3.63 -17.16 -24.44
N SER A 104 4.14 -18.20 -23.77
CA SER A 104 3.26 -19.10 -23.03
C SER A 104 2.45 -18.24 -22.07
N PRO A 105 1.11 -18.40 -22.01
CA PRO A 105 0.29 -17.59 -21.13
C PRO A 105 0.83 -17.70 -19.70
N ALA A 106 1.08 -16.54 -19.08
CA ALA A 106 1.59 -16.50 -17.72
C ALA A 106 0.62 -17.23 -16.78
N PRO A 107 1.12 -17.95 -15.76
CA PRO A 107 0.28 -18.61 -14.78
C PRO A 107 -0.75 -17.66 -14.16
N LEU A 108 -1.96 -18.16 -13.89
CA LEU A 108 -3.02 -17.40 -13.23
C LEU A 108 -2.52 -16.88 -11.88
N GLY A 109 -2.70 -15.58 -11.61
CA GLY A 109 -2.25 -14.96 -10.37
C GLY A 109 -0.82 -14.40 -10.40
N THR A 110 -0.10 -14.48 -11.53
CA THR A 110 1.28 -13.95 -11.65
C THR A 110 1.36 -12.46 -11.27
N ALA A 111 0.37 -11.66 -11.66
CA ALA A 111 0.32 -10.22 -11.34
C ALA A 111 0.11 -9.93 -9.84
N LEU A 112 -0.30 -10.93 -9.05
CA LEU A 112 -0.56 -10.78 -7.63
C LEU A 112 0.71 -10.89 -6.76
N GLN A 113 1.87 -11.23 -7.35
CA GLN A 113 3.17 -11.32 -6.65
C GLN A 113 3.13 -12.28 -5.44
N LEU A 114 2.52 -13.45 -5.62
CA LEU A 114 2.28 -14.44 -4.56
C LEU A 114 3.51 -15.31 -4.21
N GLY A 115 4.64 -15.08 -4.90
CA GLY A 115 5.85 -15.86 -4.77
C GLY A 115 6.08 -16.77 -5.99
N GLU A 116 6.65 -17.94 -5.73
CA GLU A 116 7.02 -18.92 -6.75
C GLU A 116 5.85 -19.85 -7.07
N VAL A 117 5.59 -20.12 -8.36
CA VAL A 117 4.61 -21.14 -8.79
C VAL A 117 5.15 -22.52 -8.45
N THR A 118 4.33 -23.35 -7.81
CA THR A 118 4.73 -24.68 -7.35
C THR A 118 3.54 -25.66 -7.35
N THR A 119 3.72 -26.85 -6.78
CA THR A 119 2.65 -27.81 -6.51
C THR A 119 2.33 -27.84 -5.02
N VAL A 120 1.13 -28.29 -4.64
CA VAL A 120 0.78 -28.48 -3.21
C VAL A 120 1.75 -29.45 -2.53
N VAL A 121 2.19 -30.50 -3.24
CA VAL A 121 3.12 -31.51 -2.71
C VAL A 121 4.49 -30.90 -2.42
N ASP A 122 5.05 -30.13 -3.35
CA ASP A 122 6.37 -29.50 -3.16
C ASP A 122 6.31 -28.37 -2.13
N ALA A 123 5.20 -27.60 -2.11
CA ALA A 123 4.97 -26.59 -1.10
C ALA A 123 4.88 -27.21 0.31
N GLN A 124 4.19 -28.35 0.45
CA GLN A 124 4.03 -29.04 1.74
C GLN A 124 5.37 -29.46 2.34
N ALA A 125 6.36 -29.81 1.52
CA ALA A 125 7.70 -30.15 1.99
C ALA A 125 8.52 -28.94 2.49
N ARG A 126 8.05 -27.71 2.20
CA ARG A 126 8.76 -26.45 2.48
C ARG A 126 8.11 -25.60 3.57
N VAL A 127 6.92 -25.98 4.06
CA VAL A 127 6.21 -25.27 5.13
C VAL A 127 6.01 -26.16 6.36
N PRO A 128 5.99 -25.60 7.59
CA PRO A 128 5.88 -26.37 8.82
C PRO A 128 4.42 -26.70 9.22
N PHE A 129 3.44 -26.39 8.37
CA PHE A 129 2.02 -26.61 8.61
C PHE A 129 1.39 -27.48 7.51
N THR A 130 0.27 -28.13 7.81
CA THR A 130 -0.48 -28.89 6.81
C THR A 130 -1.24 -27.93 5.90
N ILE A 131 -1.03 -28.02 4.59
CA ILE A 131 -1.74 -27.26 3.56
C ILE A 131 -3.15 -27.84 3.40
N LEU A 132 -4.15 -26.98 3.44
CA LEU A 132 -5.56 -27.38 3.47
C LEU A 132 -6.25 -26.96 2.17
N VAL A 133 -6.91 -27.91 1.52
CA VAL A 133 -7.51 -27.68 0.20
C VAL A 133 -9.05 -27.78 0.29
N PRO A 134 -9.80 -26.75 -0.16
CA PRO A 134 -11.24 -26.83 -0.30
C PRO A 134 -11.68 -28.03 -1.14
N SER A 135 -12.73 -28.72 -0.69
CA SER A 135 -13.36 -29.83 -1.42
C SER A 135 -14.74 -29.49 -2.00
N ALA A 136 -15.17 -28.23 -1.88
CA ALA A 136 -16.43 -27.76 -2.41
C ALA A 136 -16.54 -27.99 -3.93
N PRO A 137 -17.71 -28.45 -4.43
CA PRO A 137 -17.91 -28.70 -5.85
C PRO A 137 -17.88 -27.39 -6.65
N GLY A 138 -17.45 -27.48 -7.91
CA GLY A 138 -17.41 -26.34 -8.83
C GLY A 138 -16.15 -25.45 -8.71
N LEU A 139 -15.25 -25.76 -7.77
CA LEU A 139 -13.91 -25.19 -7.75
C LEU A 139 -13.07 -25.84 -8.85
N GLY A 140 -12.45 -25.01 -9.70
CA GLY A 140 -11.46 -25.48 -10.68
C GLY A 140 -10.17 -25.95 -10.00
N VAL A 141 -9.21 -26.43 -10.80
CA VAL A 141 -7.86 -26.73 -10.29
C VAL A 141 -7.14 -25.41 -9.96
N PRO A 142 -6.65 -25.22 -8.73
CA PRO A 142 -5.94 -24.00 -8.38
C PRO A 142 -4.51 -24.01 -8.95
N VAL A 143 -3.98 -22.81 -9.20
CA VAL A 143 -2.54 -22.60 -9.32
C VAL A 143 -1.98 -22.35 -7.92
N THR A 144 -0.97 -23.13 -7.52
CA THR A 144 -0.34 -23.00 -6.20
C THR A 144 0.88 -22.10 -6.27
N TYR A 145 0.97 -21.20 -5.30
CA TYR A 145 2.14 -20.34 -5.07
C TYR A 145 2.67 -20.55 -3.66
N LEU A 146 3.99 -20.44 -3.52
CA LEU A 146 4.68 -20.38 -2.25
C LEU A 146 5.46 -19.06 -2.15
N GLY A 147 5.13 -18.27 -1.13
CA GLY A 147 5.79 -17.01 -0.80
C GLY A 147 6.37 -17.04 0.62
N PHE A 148 7.24 -16.08 0.92
CA PHE A 148 7.90 -15.94 2.23
C PHE A 148 7.68 -14.55 2.82
N SER A 149 6.49 -13.97 2.58
CA SER A 149 6.04 -12.77 3.30
C SER A 149 5.80 -13.02 4.80
N PHE A 150 5.74 -14.30 5.18
CA PHE A 150 5.70 -14.78 6.57
C PHE A 150 6.93 -15.68 6.81
N PRO A 151 7.52 -15.71 8.02
CA PRO A 151 8.72 -16.50 8.31
C PRO A 151 8.59 -18.00 8.01
N ASP A 152 7.43 -18.56 8.36
CA ASP A 152 7.10 -19.98 8.16
C ASP A 152 6.55 -20.29 6.75
N GLY A 153 6.58 -19.30 5.86
CA GLY A 153 6.02 -19.39 4.52
C GLY A 153 4.53 -19.07 4.46
N GLN A 154 4.07 -18.79 3.24
CA GLN A 154 2.70 -18.51 2.87
C GLN A 154 2.35 -19.31 1.62
N VAL A 155 1.30 -20.11 1.70
CA VAL A 155 0.77 -20.86 0.55
C VAL A 155 -0.44 -20.12 0.01
N SER A 156 -0.53 -19.99 -1.31
CA SER A 156 -1.66 -19.35 -1.99
C SER A 156 -2.20 -20.25 -3.09
N LEU A 157 -3.48 -20.57 -3.02
CA LEU A 157 -4.23 -21.35 -4.00
C LEU A 157 -5.13 -20.41 -4.80
N VAL A 158 -4.79 -20.21 -6.08
CA VAL A 158 -5.48 -19.29 -6.98
C VAL A 158 -6.45 -20.06 -7.85
N TYR A 159 -7.75 -19.85 -7.63
CA TYR A 159 -8.81 -20.53 -8.38
C TYR A 159 -9.28 -19.67 -9.56
N PRO A 160 -9.44 -20.25 -10.76
CA PRO A 160 -9.96 -19.54 -11.92
C PRO A 160 -11.44 -19.19 -11.72
N PRO A 161 -11.94 -18.16 -12.42
CA PRO A 161 -13.37 -17.90 -12.48
C PRO A 161 -14.11 -19.05 -13.17
N GLY A 162 -15.37 -19.23 -12.81
CA GLY A 162 -16.23 -20.28 -13.33
C GLY A 162 -17.67 -20.08 -12.90
N PRO A 163 -18.57 -21.04 -13.19
CA PRO A 163 -19.99 -20.91 -12.86
C PRO A 163 -20.27 -20.67 -11.37
N ALA A 164 -19.40 -21.19 -10.50
CA ALA A 164 -19.48 -21.03 -9.05
C ALA A 164 -18.62 -19.87 -8.49
N LEU A 165 -17.73 -19.30 -9.30
CA LEU A 165 -16.77 -18.27 -8.89
C LEU A 165 -16.73 -17.12 -9.90
N ALA A 166 -17.41 -16.01 -9.59
CA ALA A 166 -17.26 -14.78 -10.38
C ALA A 166 -15.83 -14.24 -10.26
N ALA A 167 -15.31 -13.66 -11.35
CA ALA A 167 -14.02 -12.98 -11.33
C ALA A 167 -14.04 -11.78 -10.38
N VAL A 168 -12.98 -11.62 -9.59
CA VAL A 168 -12.82 -10.50 -8.66
C VAL A 168 -12.19 -9.31 -9.37
N GLY A 169 -12.98 -8.26 -9.59
CA GLY A 169 -12.55 -7.08 -10.33
C GLY A 169 -12.00 -7.43 -11.72
N ASN A 170 -10.87 -6.84 -12.09
CA ASN A 170 -10.19 -7.07 -13.37
C ASN A 170 -8.99 -8.04 -13.26
N THR A 171 -8.93 -8.86 -12.21
CA THR A 171 -7.76 -9.72 -11.92
C THR A 171 -7.75 -11.01 -12.73
N GLY A 172 -8.89 -11.41 -13.29
CA GLY A 172 -9.07 -12.72 -13.91
C GLY A 172 -9.04 -13.89 -12.92
N VAL A 173 -9.06 -13.63 -11.62
CA VAL A 173 -9.08 -14.64 -10.53
C VAL A 173 -10.49 -14.74 -9.97
N GLY A 174 -10.98 -15.96 -9.73
CA GLY A 174 -12.30 -16.18 -9.12
C GLY A 174 -12.25 -16.20 -7.60
N MET A 175 -11.19 -16.78 -7.04
CA MET A 175 -10.97 -16.84 -5.60
C MET A 175 -9.48 -17.04 -5.31
N LEU A 176 -9.00 -16.42 -4.24
CA LEU A 176 -7.68 -16.69 -3.66
C LEU A 176 -7.89 -17.26 -2.26
N LEU A 177 -7.33 -18.44 -1.99
CA LEU A 177 -7.17 -18.96 -0.63
C LEU A 177 -5.70 -18.83 -0.23
N THR A 178 -5.43 -18.16 0.89
CA THR A 178 -4.08 -17.98 1.43
C THR A 178 -3.99 -18.61 2.82
N GLU A 179 -2.89 -19.32 3.08
CA GLU A 179 -2.62 -20.06 4.31
C GLU A 179 -1.21 -19.69 4.84
N PHE A 180 -1.11 -19.39 6.13
CA PHE A 180 0.15 -19.11 6.82
C PHE A 180 -0.01 -19.26 8.34
N ARG A 181 1.11 -19.47 9.05
CA ARG A 181 1.12 -19.42 10.52
C ARG A 181 1.18 -17.98 11.01
N GLY A 182 0.26 -17.63 11.87
CA GLY A 182 0.12 -16.30 12.45
C GLY A 182 -1.31 -16.07 12.90
N GLU A 183 -1.50 -15.20 13.87
CA GLU A 183 -2.81 -14.94 14.45
C GLU A 183 -3.36 -13.60 13.95
N PRO A 184 -4.65 -13.54 13.57
CA PRO A 184 -5.29 -12.28 13.28
C PRO A 184 -5.54 -11.55 14.58
N ASP A 185 -4.85 -10.44 14.79
CA ASP A 185 -4.98 -9.67 16.02
C ASP A 185 -6.30 -8.88 15.99
N GLN A 186 -7.17 -9.21 16.94
CA GLN A 186 -8.50 -8.61 17.05
C GLN A 186 -8.44 -7.10 17.27
N GLN A 187 -7.48 -6.59 18.06
CA GLN A 187 -7.34 -5.15 18.28
C GLN A 187 -6.93 -4.44 17.00
N PHE A 188 -6.13 -5.06 16.14
CA PHE A 188 -5.76 -4.49 14.85
C PHE A 188 -6.91 -4.56 13.84
N ILE A 189 -7.67 -5.66 13.78
CA ILE A 189 -8.85 -5.75 12.91
C ILE A 189 -9.85 -4.62 13.21
N GLU A 190 -10.11 -4.33 14.48
CA GLU A 190 -11.03 -3.25 14.89
C GLU A 190 -10.44 -1.84 14.63
N LYS A 191 -9.11 -1.69 14.62
CA LYS A 191 -8.43 -0.39 14.42
C LYS A 191 -8.33 0.05 12.96
N PHE A 192 -8.34 -0.87 11.99
CA PHE A 192 -8.17 -0.56 10.56
C PHE A 192 -9.48 -0.49 9.77
N ILE A 193 -10.61 -0.32 10.46
CA ILE A 193 -11.88 -0.01 9.82
C ILE A 193 -11.78 1.36 9.16
N THR A 194 -11.52 1.37 7.85
CA THR A 194 -11.69 2.53 7.00
C THR A 194 -13.18 2.75 6.74
N ALA A 195 -13.59 4.01 6.49
CA ALA A 195 -14.97 4.32 6.16
C ALA A 195 -15.43 3.47 4.95
N GLY A 196 -16.52 2.71 5.13
CA GLY A 196 -17.09 1.84 4.09
C GLY A 196 -16.67 0.36 4.16
N THR A 197 -15.94 -0.06 5.20
CA THR A 197 -15.67 -1.48 5.47
C THR A 197 -16.61 -2.00 6.57
N ASP A 198 -17.24 -3.15 6.34
CA ASP A 198 -18.09 -3.85 7.30
C ASP A 198 -17.40 -5.13 7.78
N ILE A 199 -17.44 -5.39 9.09
CA ILE A 199 -16.83 -6.57 9.72
C ILE A 199 -17.88 -7.31 10.53
N GLN A 200 -18.05 -8.59 10.23
CA GLN A 200 -18.96 -9.49 10.92
C GLN A 200 -18.20 -10.68 11.50
N ALA A 201 -18.39 -10.95 12.80
CA ALA A 201 -17.91 -12.18 13.42
C ALA A 201 -18.70 -13.39 12.92
N VAL A 202 -18.00 -14.48 12.58
CA VAL A 202 -18.58 -15.70 11.99
C VAL A 202 -17.94 -16.96 12.57
N MET A 203 -18.56 -18.12 12.32
CA MET A 203 -18.05 -19.42 12.73
C MET A 203 -17.85 -20.35 11.53
N VAL A 204 -16.66 -20.94 11.44
CA VAL A 204 -16.27 -21.91 10.40
C VAL A 204 -15.88 -23.21 11.10
N ASN A 205 -16.71 -24.25 10.99
CA ASN A 205 -16.48 -25.55 11.64
C ASN A 205 -16.13 -25.45 13.14
N GLY A 206 -16.74 -24.49 13.86
CA GLY A 206 -16.48 -24.26 15.29
C GLY A 206 -15.29 -23.35 15.60
N ALA A 207 -14.53 -22.90 14.60
CA ALA A 207 -13.51 -21.87 14.76
C ALA A 207 -14.10 -20.46 14.54
N SER A 208 -13.68 -19.51 15.37
CA SER A 208 -14.00 -18.09 15.20
C SER A 208 -13.33 -17.55 13.95
N GLY A 209 -14.03 -16.64 13.27
CA GLY A 209 -13.52 -15.93 12.10
C GLY A 209 -14.20 -14.59 11.91
N TYR A 210 -13.74 -13.88 10.89
CA TYR A 210 -14.23 -12.58 10.49
C TYR A 210 -14.58 -12.59 9.02
N TRP A 211 -15.77 -12.08 8.72
CA TRP A 211 -16.17 -11.70 7.37
C TRP A 211 -15.98 -10.21 7.22
N ILE A 212 -15.27 -9.80 6.17
CA ILE A 212 -14.97 -8.40 5.88
C ILE A 212 -15.46 -8.11 4.47
N SER A 213 -16.24 -7.04 4.32
CA SER A 213 -16.79 -6.63 3.02
C SER A 213 -16.76 -5.11 2.86
N GLY A 214 -16.84 -4.65 1.60
CA GLY A 214 -16.83 -3.22 1.28
C GLY A 214 -15.43 -2.69 0.93
N GLY A 215 -15.03 -1.59 1.57
CA GLY A 215 -13.84 -0.79 1.24
C GLY A 215 -12.51 -1.54 1.27
N VAL A 216 -11.46 -0.88 0.77
CA VAL A 216 -10.08 -1.38 0.87
C VAL A 216 -9.67 -1.40 2.34
N HIS A 217 -9.20 -2.55 2.79
CA HIS A 217 -8.75 -2.77 4.16
C HIS A 217 -7.36 -3.42 4.18
N GLU A 218 -6.55 -2.98 5.14
CA GLU A 218 -5.25 -3.57 5.47
C GLU A 218 -5.43 -4.39 6.73
N ILE A 219 -4.89 -5.61 6.76
CA ILE A 219 -4.99 -6.50 7.92
C ILE A 219 -3.58 -6.71 8.48
N ILE A 220 -3.43 -6.49 9.78
CA ILE A 220 -2.19 -6.81 10.50
C ILE A 220 -2.34 -8.17 11.15
N TYR A 221 -1.29 -8.98 11.01
CA TYR A 221 -1.15 -10.30 11.60
C TYR A 221 0.03 -10.29 12.58
N LEU A 222 -0.02 -11.15 13.59
CA LEU A 222 1.15 -11.44 14.41
C LEU A 222 1.77 -12.75 13.93
N ASP A 223 3.07 -12.74 13.65
CA ASP A 223 3.82 -13.97 13.36
C ASP A 223 3.96 -14.84 14.62
N PRO A 224 4.49 -16.07 14.52
CA PRO A 224 4.69 -16.94 15.68
C PRO A 224 5.60 -16.36 16.79
N ASN A 225 6.38 -15.32 16.50
CA ASN A 225 7.24 -14.61 17.46
C ASN A 225 6.56 -13.34 18.03
N GLY A 226 5.31 -13.06 17.65
CA GLY A 226 4.57 -11.86 18.05
C GLY A 226 4.95 -10.60 17.27
N VAL A 227 5.66 -10.72 16.15
CA VAL A 227 6.05 -9.58 15.30
C VAL A 227 4.88 -9.21 14.39
N PRO A 228 4.44 -7.94 14.37
CA PRO A 228 3.41 -7.48 13.46
C PRO A 228 3.86 -7.52 11.99
N ILE A 229 3.04 -8.15 11.15
CA ILE A 229 3.19 -8.21 9.69
C ILE A 229 1.96 -7.55 9.09
N SER A 230 2.17 -6.45 8.36
CA SER A 230 1.12 -5.88 7.51
C SER A 230 0.96 -6.73 6.24
N ASN A 231 -0.27 -7.08 5.91
CA ASN A 231 -0.59 -7.74 4.65
C ASN A 231 -1.84 -7.10 4.04
N THR A 232 -1.65 -6.45 2.89
CA THR A 232 -2.74 -5.93 2.08
C THR A 232 -3.44 -7.06 1.32
N LEU A 233 -4.72 -6.88 1.04
CA LEU A 233 -5.45 -7.73 0.11
C LEU A 233 -4.76 -7.82 -1.24
N ARG A 234 -4.79 -9.02 -1.82
CA ARG A 234 -4.32 -9.26 -3.18
C ARG A 234 -5.45 -9.01 -4.17
N LEU A 235 -6.70 -9.28 -3.77
CA LEU A 235 -7.91 -9.06 -4.54
C LEU A 235 -8.76 -7.99 -3.83
N ALA A 236 -9.25 -7.01 -4.58
CA ALA A 236 -10.19 -6.00 -4.08
C ALA A 236 -11.62 -6.60 -3.94
N GLY A 237 -11.78 -7.59 -3.08
CA GLY A 237 -13.03 -8.33 -2.87
C GLY A 237 -13.39 -8.53 -1.39
N ASN A 238 -14.40 -9.33 -1.15
CA ASN A 238 -14.80 -9.76 0.18
C ASN A 238 -13.80 -10.77 0.75
N VAL A 239 -13.66 -10.75 2.08
CA VAL A 239 -12.67 -11.55 2.78
C VAL A 239 -13.32 -12.37 3.87
N LEU A 240 -13.04 -13.67 3.87
CA LEU A 240 -13.33 -14.55 5.00
C LEU A 240 -12.01 -14.99 5.62
N LEU A 241 -11.83 -14.66 6.90
CA LEU A 241 -10.64 -14.98 7.68
C LEU A 241 -11.03 -15.91 8.83
N TRP A 242 -10.33 -17.01 9.02
CA TRP A 242 -10.52 -17.87 10.18
C TRP A 242 -9.25 -18.66 10.48
N GLN A 243 -9.18 -19.23 11.67
CA GLN A 243 -8.03 -20.00 12.11
C GLN A 243 -8.38 -21.48 12.20
N ARG A 244 -7.41 -22.36 11.86
CA ARG A 244 -7.45 -23.78 12.17
C ARG A 244 -6.14 -24.17 12.84
N GLY A 245 -6.19 -24.46 14.14
CA GLY A 245 -4.97 -24.65 14.93
C GLY A 245 -4.19 -23.34 15.00
N ASP A 246 -2.97 -23.33 14.50
CA ASP A 246 -2.07 -22.18 14.40
C ASP A 246 -1.96 -21.62 12.96
N VAL A 247 -2.76 -22.14 12.03
CA VAL A 247 -2.82 -21.69 10.63
C VAL A 247 -3.99 -20.74 10.46
N THR A 248 -3.70 -19.54 9.99
CA THR A 248 -4.72 -18.61 9.50
C THR A 248 -5.01 -18.90 8.04
N LEU A 249 -6.29 -18.97 7.72
CA LEU A 249 -6.82 -19.11 6.37
C LEU A 249 -7.56 -17.84 5.98
N ARG A 250 -7.30 -17.37 4.76
CA ARG A 250 -7.94 -16.19 4.17
C ARG A 250 -8.49 -16.53 2.79
N ILE A 251 -9.80 -16.41 2.62
CA ILE A 251 -10.44 -16.40 1.29
C ILE A 251 -10.63 -14.95 0.87
N GLU A 252 -10.15 -14.57 -0.31
CA GLU A 252 -10.49 -13.33 -1.00
C GLU A 252 -11.30 -13.66 -2.26
N SER A 253 -12.51 -13.09 -2.40
CA SER A 253 -13.42 -13.42 -3.52
C SER A 253 -14.53 -12.38 -3.73
N SER A 254 -15.34 -12.52 -4.78
CA SER A 254 -16.60 -11.77 -4.95
C SER A 254 -17.82 -12.50 -4.40
N LEU A 255 -17.61 -13.57 -3.61
CA LEU A 255 -18.68 -14.40 -3.08
C LEU A 255 -19.49 -13.66 -2.01
N SER A 256 -20.74 -14.10 -1.82
CA SER A 256 -21.49 -13.76 -0.62
C SER A 256 -20.92 -14.48 0.61
N LEU A 257 -21.29 -14.02 1.80
CA LEU A 257 -20.90 -14.66 3.05
C LEU A 257 -21.25 -16.15 3.07
N ASP A 258 -22.48 -16.50 2.70
CA ASP A 258 -22.96 -17.89 2.72
C ASP A 258 -22.15 -18.81 1.78
N GLN A 259 -21.80 -18.29 0.60
CA GLN A 259 -20.98 -19.02 -0.37
C GLN A 259 -19.56 -19.22 0.14
N ALA A 260 -18.94 -18.16 0.70
CA ALA A 260 -17.61 -18.24 1.28
C ALA A 260 -17.57 -19.21 2.47
N LEU A 261 -18.57 -19.18 3.34
CA LEU A 261 -18.71 -20.12 4.46
C LEU A 261 -18.89 -21.56 3.98
N ALA A 262 -19.67 -21.79 2.92
CA ALA A 262 -19.83 -23.12 2.35
C ALA A 262 -18.50 -23.70 1.86
N ILE A 263 -17.67 -22.89 1.18
CA ILE A 263 -16.33 -23.28 0.74
C ILE A 263 -15.41 -23.51 1.94
N ALA A 264 -15.34 -22.56 2.89
CA ALA A 264 -14.48 -22.64 4.06
C ALA A 264 -14.76 -23.89 4.91
N ARG A 265 -16.03 -24.29 5.04
CA ARG A 265 -16.42 -25.51 5.76
C ARG A 265 -15.97 -26.79 5.07
N SER A 266 -15.68 -26.75 3.76
CA SER A 266 -15.19 -27.90 2.97
C SER A 266 -13.68 -28.09 3.00
N VAL A 267 -12.94 -27.16 3.61
CA VAL A 267 -11.47 -27.17 3.68
C VAL A 267 -11.01 -28.33 4.56
N ARG A 268 -10.05 -29.12 4.08
CA ARG A 268 -9.55 -30.32 4.75
C ARG A 268 -8.07 -30.53 4.48
#